data_AF-A0A834RCR7-F1
#
_entry.id   AF-A0A834RCR7-F1
#
_cell.length_a   1.000
_cell.length_b   1.000
_cell.length_c   1.000
_cell.angle_alpha   90.00
_cell.angle_beta   90.00
_cell.angle_gamma   90.00
#
_symmetry.space_group_name_H-M   'P 1'
#
loop_
_entity.id
_entity.type
_entity.pdbx_description
1 polymer ?
#
loop_
_entity_poly.entity_id
_entity_poly.type
_entity_poly.pdbx_seq_one_letter_code
_entity_poly.pdbx_strand_id
1 'polypeptide(L)'
;MTINQNLSSDSLRKAEIYAEYPIKYVHINTCSHLYRNWALNRKSMYAKHPNGLDLLVEYADNIDNLTGSNHPIIVALHGAPGSHEDFAPFIQYFTSKNIRMIVPNYPDFKLTIQTKVFRHSSEEKFQFVKDFLLAINVKRIDLLLSHSSSVYPTTLMLFDQNQISIKAVGLFNPAGHRRIMAMRPAWFTEGSVKVYQNKLGRFIYKVFGRSFIKVTNTVM
;
A
#
# COMPACT_ATOMS: atom_id res chain seq x y z
N MET A 1 12.47 -34.20 34.29
CA MET A 1 11.02 -34.25 33.99
C MET A 1 10.84 -33.54 32.66
N THR A 2 10.89 -34.31 31.58
CA THR A 2 10.91 -33.81 30.21
C THR A 2 9.46 -33.65 29.75
N ILE A 3 8.98 -32.42 29.60
CA ILE A 3 7.63 -32.17 29.09
C ILE A 3 7.73 -32.13 27.56
N ASN A 4 7.52 -33.29 26.93
CA ASN A 4 7.17 -33.38 25.51
C ASN A 4 5.77 -32.79 25.33
N GLN A 5 5.69 -31.53 24.91
CA GLN A 5 4.44 -30.98 24.38
C GLN A 5 4.37 -31.34 22.89
N ASN A 6 3.71 -32.46 22.58
CA ASN A 6 3.27 -32.76 21.23
C ASN A 6 2.22 -31.70 20.83
N LEU A 7 2.66 -30.66 20.13
CA LEU A 7 1.77 -29.73 19.43
C LEU A 7 0.87 -30.53 18.47
N SER A 8 -0.42 -30.21 18.45
CA SER A 8 -1.38 -30.85 17.53
C SER A 8 -1.00 -30.56 16.07
N SER A 9 -1.37 -31.44 15.14
CA SER A 9 -1.11 -31.25 13.70
C SER A 9 -1.64 -29.91 13.16
N ASP A 10 -2.72 -29.39 13.73
CA ASP A 10 -3.31 -28.08 13.39
C ASP A 10 -2.52 -26.89 13.97
N SER A 11 -1.90 -27.06 15.14
CA SER A 11 -1.02 -26.02 15.72
C SER A 11 0.36 -26.03 15.07
N LEU A 12 0.86 -27.19 14.64
CA LEU A 12 2.02 -27.30 13.75
C LEU A 12 1.73 -26.67 12.37
N ARG A 13 0.55 -26.93 11.78
CA ARG A 13 0.12 -26.27 10.53
C ARG A 13 0.03 -24.76 10.69
N LYS A 14 -0.57 -24.26 11.78
CA LYS A 14 -0.63 -22.81 12.05
C LYS A 14 0.76 -22.23 12.26
N ALA A 15 1.65 -22.89 13.00
CA ALA A 15 3.02 -22.44 13.19
C ALA A 15 3.83 -22.46 11.87
N GLU A 16 3.62 -23.43 11.00
CA GLU A 16 4.19 -23.47 9.63
C GLU A 16 3.63 -22.35 8.73
N ILE A 17 2.34 -22.01 8.87
CA ILE A 17 1.67 -20.91 8.15
C ILE A 17 2.12 -19.52 8.64
N TYR A 18 2.78 -19.42 9.79
CA TYR A 18 3.36 -18.18 10.32
C TYR A 18 4.89 -18.23 10.41
N ALA A 19 5.57 -18.97 9.52
CA ALA A 19 7.00 -18.77 9.32
C ALA A 19 7.29 -17.28 9.05
N GLU A 20 8.09 -16.65 9.92
CA GLU A 20 8.51 -15.26 9.77
C GLU A 20 9.16 -15.08 8.40
N TYR A 21 8.64 -14.15 7.60
CA TYR A 21 9.27 -13.72 6.35
C TYR A 21 10.09 -12.45 6.62
N PRO A 22 11.17 -12.20 5.85
CA PRO A 22 12.02 -11.04 6.10
C PRO A 22 11.26 -9.73 5.88
N ILE A 23 11.24 -8.90 6.93
CA ILE A 23 10.79 -7.50 6.88
C ILE A 23 12.02 -6.62 6.73
N LYS A 24 11.99 -5.72 5.75
CA LYS A 24 13.07 -4.82 5.41
C LYS A 24 12.58 -3.37 5.41
N TYR A 25 13.54 -2.45 5.46
CA TYR A 25 13.27 -1.02 5.43
C TYR A 25 14.11 -0.34 4.36
N VAL A 26 13.53 0.65 3.67
CA VAL A 26 14.25 1.46 2.68
C VAL A 26 13.81 2.91 2.76
N HIS A 27 14.77 3.83 2.66
CA HIS A 27 14.48 5.26 2.52
C HIS A 27 14.16 5.61 1.07
N ILE A 28 13.07 6.33 0.85
CA ILE A 28 12.68 6.84 -0.46
C ILE A 28 12.37 8.33 -0.37
N ASN A 29 12.65 9.06 -1.45
CA ASN A 29 12.05 10.37 -1.69
C ASN A 29 10.97 10.20 -2.75
N THR A 30 9.73 10.55 -2.44
CA THR A 30 8.60 10.34 -3.36
C THR A 30 7.79 11.59 -3.66
N CYS A 31 7.10 11.57 -4.81
CA CYS A 31 6.14 12.58 -5.25
C CYS A 31 6.75 13.96 -5.53
N SER A 32 8.08 14.10 -5.59
CA SER A 32 8.75 15.39 -5.82
C SER A 32 8.36 16.02 -7.18
N HIS A 33 8.38 15.24 -8.25
CA HIS A 33 7.92 15.71 -9.56
C HIS A 33 6.41 15.99 -9.59
N LEU A 34 5.61 15.09 -9.00
CA LEU A 34 4.16 15.22 -8.93
C LEU A 34 3.73 16.49 -8.21
N TYR A 35 4.31 16.78 -7.05
CA TYR A 35 3.96 17.93 -6.23
C TYR A 35 4.41 19.25 -6.85
N ARG A 36 5.55 19.29 -7.55
CA ARG A 36 5.93 20.48 -8.35
C ARG A 36 4.88 20.78 -9.42
N ASN A 37 4.44 19.76 -10.16
CA ASN A 37 3.40 19.96 -11.18
C ASN A 37 2.05 20.37 -10.55
N TRP A 38 1.64 19.74 -9.46
CA TRP A 38 0.39 20.06 -8.78
C TRP A 38 0.38 21.40 -8.05
N ALA A 39 1.55 21.88 -7.61
CA ALA A 39 1.72 23.21 -7.05
C ALA A 39 1.35 24.30 -8.08
N LEU A 40 1.64 24.07 -9.36
CA LEU A 40 1.30 24.98 -10.45
C LEU A 40 -0.21 24.94 -10.78
N ASN A 41 -0.81 23.75 -10.75
CA ASN A 41 -2.09 23.50 -11.43
C ASN A 41 -3.29 23.14 -10.54
N ARG A 42 -3.09 22.66 -9.30
CA ARG A 42 -4.18 22.00 -8.54
C ARG A 42 -4.43 22.51 -7.13
N LYS A 43 -3.44 23.01 -6.37
CA LYS A 43 -3.62 23.64 -5.03
C LYS A 43 -2.29 24.12 -4.43
N SER A 44 -2.31 25.26 -3.73
CA SER A 44 -1.15 25.82 -2.99
C SER A 44 -0.58 24.93 -1.88
N MET A 45 -1.32 23.93 -1.39
CA MET A 45 -0.82 23.04 -0.32
C MET A 45 0.36 22.17 -0.76
N TYR A 46 0.44 21.80 -2.04
CA TYR A 46 1.56 21.01 -2.57
C TYR A 46 2.81 21.86 -2.78
N ALA A 47 2.66 23.19 -2.94
CA ALA A 47 3.77 24.13 -3.08
C ALA A 47 4.68 24.19 -1.83
N LYS A 48 4.19 23.71 -0.67
CA LYS A 48 4.98 23.60 0.56
C LYS A 48 5.91 22.39 0.59
N HIS A 49 5.72 21.43 -0.33
CA HIS A 49 6.50 20.20 -0.43
C HIS A 49 7.03 20.01 -1.86
N PRO A 50 7.77 20.97 -2.43
CA PRO A 50 8.24 20.88 -3.82
C PRO A 50 9.24 19.74 -4.03
N ASN A 51 9.92 19.31 -2.97
CA ASN A 51 10.89 18.22 -3.01
C ASN A 51 10.26 16.86 -2.66
N GLY A 52 8.93 16.77 -2.58
CA GLY A 52 8.25 15.52 -2.25
C GLY A 52 8.27 15.22 -0.75
N LEU A 53 8.33 13.93 -0.41
CA LEU A 53 8.37 13.40 0.95
C LEU A 53 9.47 12.35 1.08
N ASP A 54 10.29 12.50 2.12
CA ASP A 54 11.26 11.48 2.54
C ASP A 54 10.57 10.52 3.51
N LEU A 55 10.52 9.24 3.14
CA LEU A 55 9.79 8.19 3.87
C LEU A 55 10.70 7.01 4.15
N LEU A 56 10.58 6.44 5.34
CA LEU A 56 11.08 5.10 5.65
C LEU A 56 9.97 4.10 5.35
N VAL A 57 10.20 3.23 4.38
CA VAL A 57 9.22 2.24 3.92
C VAL A 57 9.56 0.89 4.51
N GLU A 58 8.63 0.34 5.27
CA GLU A 58 8.62 -1.06 5.68
C GLU A 58 8.03 -1.93 4.56
N TYR A 59 8.66 -3.06 4.26
CA TYR A 59 8.20 -3.98 3.22
C TYR A 59 8.65 -5.41 3.51
N ALA A 60 7.90 -6.38 3.00
CA ALA A 60 8.35 -7.76 2.94
C ALA A 60 9.16 -8.00 1.65
N ASP A 61 10.30 -8.68 1.76
CA ASP A 61 11.08 -9.14 0.60
C ASP A 61 11.90 -10.38 0.97
N ASN A 62 11.54 -11.50 0.36
CA ASN A 62 12.09 -12.82 0.68
C ASN A 62 13.41 -13.14 -0.04
N ILE A 63 14.05 -12.19 -0.72
CA ILE A 63 15.25 -12.43 -1.53
C ILE A 63 16.39 -13.16 -0.78
N ASP A 64 16.56 -12.89 0.52
CA ASP A 64 17.63 -13.51 1.32
C ASP A 64 17.37 -15.01 1.61
N ASN A 65 16.14 -15.46 1.40
CA ASN A 65 15.71 -16.84 1.58
C ASN A 65 15.72 -17.64 0.27
N LEU A 66 16.19 -17.04 -0.83
CA LEU A 66 16.22 -17.67 -2.15
C LEU A 66 17.62 -18.20 -2.48
N THR A 67 17.67 -19.25 -3.29
CA THR A 67 18.93 -19.89 -3.72
C THR A 67 19.16 -19.66 -5.21
N GLY A 68 20.34 -19.16 -5.55
CA GLY A 68 20.74 -18.89 -6.94
C GLY A 68 20.57 -17.42 -7.33
N SER A 69 20.39 -17.15 -8.61
CA SER A 69 20.20 -15.81 -9.15
C SER A 69 19.08 -15.79 -10.19
N ASN A 70 18.64 -14.59 -10.59
CA ASN A 70 17.64 -14.39 -11.65
C ASN A 70 16.25 -15.00 -11.36
N HIS A 71 15.77 -14.85 -10.13
CA HIS A 71 14.43 -15.28 -9.73
C HIS A 71 13.32 -14.54 -10.50
N PRO A 72 12.17 -15.20 -10.77
CA PRO A 72 10.94 -14.50 -11.11
C PRO A 72 10.55 -13.53 -9.98
N ILE A 73 10.10 -12.34 -10.34
CA ILE A 73 9.76 -11.28 -9.38
C ILE A 73 8.25 -11.02 -9.38
N ILE A 74 7.63 -11.28 -8.23
CA ILE A 74 6.27 -10.88 -7.91
C ILE A 74 6.32 -9.63 -7.04
N VAL A 75 5.62 -8.57 -7.44
CA VAL A 75 5.36 -7.42 -6.57
C VAL A 75 3.88 -7.43 -6.24
N ALA A 76 3.52 -7.44 -4.95
CA ALA A 76 2.13 -7.39 -4.52
C ALA A 76 1.81 -6.05 -3.86
N LEU A 77 0.68 -5.45 -4.25
CA LEU A 77 0.21 -4.16 -3.72
C LEU A 77 -1.10 -4.36 -2.97
N HIS A 78 -1.10 -4.03 -1.67
CA HIS A 78 -2.29 -4.11 -0.83
C HIS A 78 -3.30 -2.98 -1.12
N GLY A 79 -4.55 -3.21 -0.69
CA GLY A 79 -5.63 -2.24 -0.80
C GLY A 79 -5.57 -1.14 0.26
N ALA A 80 -6.74 -0.67 0.70
CA ALA A 80 -6.84 0.25 1.84
C ALA A 80 -8.04 -0.15 2.71
N PRO A 81 -7.86 -0.44 4.01
CA PRO A 81 -6.55 -0.64 4.69
C PRO A 81 -5.83 -1.90 4.19
N GLY A 82 -4.58 -2.10 4.61
CA GLY A 82 -3.81 -3.32 4.36
C GLY A 82 -2.32 -3.15 4.66
N SER A 83 -1.59 -4.25 4.59
CA SER A 83 -0.13 -4.31 4.76
C SER A 83 0.45 -5.56 4.07
N HIS A 84 1.76 -5.78 4.19
CA HIS A 84 2.40 -7.02 3.75
C HIS A 84 1.90 -8.25 4.50
N GLU A 85 1.31 -8.09 5.68
CA GLU A 85 0.78 -9.19 6.50
C GLU A 85 -0.39 -9.90 5.80
N ASP A 86 -1.18 -9.16 5.02
CA ASP A 86 -2.26 -9.71 4.19
C ASP A 86 -1.74 -10.75 3.16
N PHE A 87 -0.44 -10.72 2.87
CA PHE A 87 0.22 -11.58 1.90
C PHE A 87 1.13 -12.64 2.52
N ALA A 88 1.18 -12.76 3.86
CA ALA A 88 2.08 -13.69 4.56
C ALA A 88 2.03 -15.14 4.01
N PRO A 89 0.85 -15.76 3.79
CA PRO A 89 0.80 -17.11 3.23
C PRO A 89 1.35 -17.20 1.80
N PHE A 90 1.17 -16.15 0.99
CA PHE A 90 1.70 -16.08 -0.37
C PHE A 90 3.22 -15.95 -0.37
N ILE A 91 3.77 -15.11 0.52
CA ILE A 91 5.22 -14.91 0.64
C ILE A 91 5.90 -16.23 0.95
N GLN A 92 5.39 -17.00 1.92
CA GLN A 92 5.93 -18.32 2.24
C GLN A 92 5.81 -19.31 1.08
N TYR A 93 4.63 -19.39 0.46
CA TYR A 93 4.40 -20.27 -0.67
C TYR A 93 5.39 -19.99 -1.81
N PHE A 94 5.55 -18.73 -2.22
CA PHE A 94 6.45 -18.36 -3.31
C PHE A 94 7.93 -18.46 -2.94
N THR A 95 8.29 -18.26 -1.67
CA THR A 95 9.64 -18.56 -1.16
C THR A 95 9.98 -20.04 -1.39
N SER A 96 9.06 -20.96 -1.05
CA SER A 96 9.26 -22.41 -1.28
C SER A 96 9.42 -22.79 -2.76
N LYS A 97 9.01 -21.91 -3.68
CA LYS A 97 9.14 -22.07 -5.13
C LYS A 97 10.33 -21.32 -5.72
N ASN A 98 11.21 -20.79 -4.89
CA ASN A 98 12.37 -19.99 -5.29
C ASN A 98 11.98 -18.74 -6.12
N ILE A 99 10.83 -18.15 -5.81
CA ILE A 99 10.28 -16.94 -6.46
C ILE A 99 10.40 -15.76 -5.49
N ARG A 100 10.90 -14.62 -5.98
CA ARG A 100 11.01 -13.40 -5.19
C ARG A 100 9.65 -12.72 -5.09
N MET A 101 9.18 -12.49 -3.87
CA MET A 101 7.96 -11.74 -3.60
C MET A 101 8.29 -10.49 -2.79
N ILE A 102 7.86 -9.33 -3.29
CA ILE A 102 8.08 -8.02 -2.68
C ILE A 102 6.72 -7.40 -2.38
N VAL A 103 6.51 -6.95 -1.14
CA VAL A 103 5.23 -6.38 -0.70
C VAL A 103 5.47 -5.12 0.14
N PRO A 104 5.40 -3.91 -0.46
CA PRO A 104 5.55 -2.67 0.29
C PRO A 104 4.30 -2.30 1.08
N ASN A 105 4.50 -1.70 2.26
CA ASN A 105 3.43 -1.01 2.98
C ASN A 105 3.28 0.41 2.42
N TYR A 106 2.06 0.78 2.05
CA TYR A 106 1.73 2.19 1.81
C TYR A 106 1.84 2.97 3.13
N PRO A 107 2.16 4.28 3.08
CA PRO A 107 2.07 5.12 4.26
C PRO A 107 0.66 5.08 4.87
N ASP A 108 0.57 5.26 6.18
CA ASP A 108 -0.71 5.37 6.87
C ASP A 108 -1.24 6.82 6.82
N PHE A 109 -2.45 7.02 7.34
CA PHE A 109 -3.06 8.36 7.41
C PHE A 109 -2.37 9.30 8.42
N LYS A 110 -1.47 8.81 9.30
CA LYS A 110 -0.68 9.70 10.18
C LYS A 110 0.22 10.58 9.34
N LEU A 111 0.79 10.05 8.25
CA LEU A 111 1.57 10.84 7.29
C LEU A 111 0.74 12.00 6.74
N THR A 112 -0.49 11.75 6.28
CA THR A 112 -1.40 12.79 5.78
C THR A 112 -1.73 13.82 6.87
N ILE A 113 -1.91 13.37 8.12
CA ILE A 113 -2.22 14.27 9.24
C ILE A 113 -1.03 15.17 9.56
N GLN A 114 0.19 14.65 9.54
CA GLN A 114 1.41 15.41 9.86
C GLN A 114 1.77 16.37 8.72
N THR A 115 1.90 15.86 7.50
CA THR A 115 2.41 16.62 6.34
C THR A 115 1.33 17.46 5.66
N LYS A 116 0.05 17.14 5.87
CA LYS A 116 -1.12 17.69 5.15
C LYS A 116 -1.18 17.37 3.65
N VAL A 117 -0.13 16.77 3.08
CA VAL A 117 -0.02 16.23 1.72
C VAL A 117 -0.10 14.68 1.77
N PHE A 118 0.17 13.99 0.67
CA PHE A 118 0.00 12.54 0.53
C PHE A 118 -1.41 12.08 0.91
N ARG A 119 -2.38 12.35 0.02
CA ARG A 119 -3.80 12.05 0.24
C ARG A 119 -4.22 10.66 -0.23
N HIS A 120 -3.25 9.77 -0.46
CA HIS A 120 -3.47 8.41 -0.97
C HIS A 120 -4.22 8.40 -2.31
N SER A 121 -4.05 9.45 -3.12
CA SER A 121 -4.54 9.44 -4.50
C SER A 121 -3.83 8.36 -5.31
N SER A 122 -4.44 7.93 -6.41
CA SER A 122 -3.87 6.94 -7.32
C SER A 122 -2.49 7.38 -7.83
N GLU A 123 -2.34 8.66 -8.17
CA GLU A 123 -1.08 9.24 -8.65
C GLU A 123 0.00 9.27 -7.56
N GLU A 124 -0.33 9.63 -6.32
CA GLU A 124 0.62 9.60 -5.20
C GLU A 124 1.06 8.16 -4.90
N LYS A 125 0.10 7.20 -4.86
CA LYS A 125 0.42 5.77 -4.65
C LYS A 125 1.26 5.19 -5.79
N PHE A 126 1.00 5.61 -7.02
CA PHE A 126 1.80 5.22 -8.19
C PHE A 126 3.24 5.71 -8.07
N GLN A 127 3.45 7.00 -7.79
CA GLN A 127 4.80 7.55 -7.60
C GLN A 127 5.50 6.85 -6.43
N PHE A 128 4.81 6.65 -5.31
CA PHE A 128 5.34 5.90 -4.17
C PHE A 128 5.87 4.52 -4.57
N VAL A 129 5.07 3.72 -5.28
CA VAL A 129 5.48 2.37 -5.71
C VAL A 129 6.68 2.44 -6.65
N LYS A 130 6.66 3.37 -7.61
CA LYS A 130 7.76 3.56 -8.56
C LYS A 130 9.06 3.94 -7.86
N ASP A 131 9.04 4.94 -7.00
CA ASP A 131 10.21 5.42 -6.26
C ASP A 131 10.75 4.35 -5.31
N PHE A 132 9.85 3.59 -4.65
CA PHE A 132 10.21 2.43 -3.83
C PHE A 132 10.95 1.36 -4.63
N LEU A 133 10.40 0.92 -5.76
CA LEU A 133 11.00 -0.14 -6.57
C LEU A 133 12.37 0.28 -7.11
N LEU A 134 12.52 1.55 -7.51
CA LEU A 134 13.81 2.08 -7.94
C LEU A 134 14.83 2.11 -6.79
N ALA A 135 14.41 2.47 -5.57
CA ALA A 135 15.28 2.50 -4.39
C ALA A 135 15.83 1.11 -4.02
N ILE A 136 15.06 0.05 -4.25
CA ILE A 136 15.50 -1.34 -4.05
C ILE A 136 16.08 -1.99 -5.33
N ASN A 137 16.36 -1.18 -6.36
CA ASN A 137 16.91 -1.59 -7.65
C ASN A 137 16.10 -2.68 -8.39
N VAL A 138 14.76 -2.61 -8.31
CA VAL A 138 13.84 -3.49 -9.04
C VAL A 138 13.31 -2.77 -10.27
N LYS A 139 13.80 -3.17 -11.45
CA LYS A 139 13.46 -2.57 -12.75
C LYS A 139 12.64 -3.49 -13.66
N ARG A 140 12.35 -4.71 -13.21
CA ARG A 140 11.50 -5.68 -13.90
C ARG A 140 10.58 -6.36 -12.91
N ILE A 141 9.36 -6.63 -13.34
CA ILE A 141 8.34 -7.35 -12.57
C ILE A 141 7.75 -8.40 -13.49
N ASP A 142 7.85 -9.67 -13.10
CA ASP A 142 7.26 -10.77 -13.86
C ASP A 142 5.75 -10.83 -13.63
N LEU A 143 5.29 -10.52 -12.41
CA LEU A 143 3.87 -10.43 -12.06
C LEU A 143 3.63 -9.31 -11.04
N LEU A 144 2.85 -8.30 -11.43
CA LEU A 144 2.33 -7.29 -10.51
C LEU A 144 0.95 -7.73 -10.00
N LEU A 145 0.89 -8.13 -8.73
CA LEU A 145 -0.33 -8.54 -8.04
C LEU A 145 -0.99 -7.33 -7.38
N SER A 146 -2.28 -7.17 -7.61
CA SER A 146 -3.03 -5.99 -7.20
C SER A 146 -4.30 -6.39 -6.46
N HIS A 147 -4.40 -6.03 -5.18
CA HIS A 147 -5.58 -6.26 -4.36
C HIS A 147 -6.43 -4.99 -4.17
N SER A 148 -7.74 -5.09 -4.43
CA SER A 148 -8.71 -4.03 -4.12
C SER A 148 -8.34 -2.69 -4.77
N SER A 149 -8.16 -1.62 -3.99
CA SER A 149 -7.86 -0.27 -4.48
C SER A 149 -6.48 -0.10 -5.11
N SER A 150 -5.56 -1.05 -4.97
CA SER A 150 -4.25 -0.96 -5.65
C SER A 150 -4.35 -1.15 -7.16
N VAL A 151 -5.52 -1.53 -7.69
CA VAL A 151 -5.78 -1.56 -9.13
C VAL A 151 -5.53 -0.20 -9.76
N TYR A 152 -5.83 0.91 -9.08
CA TYR A 152 -5.64 2.25 -9.62
C TYR A 152 -4.17 2.63 -9.84
N PRO A 153 -3.27 2.54 -8.84
CA PRO A 153 -1.84 2.73 -9.10
C PRO A 153 -1.25 1.66 -10.02
N THR A 154 -1.79 0.43 -10.03
CA THR A 154 -1.38 -0.64 -10.96
C THR A 154 -1.65 -0.24 -12.41
N THR A 155 -2.82 0.31 -12.71
CA THR A 155 -3.13 0.81 -14.05
C THR A 155 -2.17 1.93 -14.47
N LEU A 156 -1.80 2.85 -13.57
CA LEU A 156 -0.82 3.89 -13.86
C LEU A 156 0.59 3.32 -14.12
N MET A 157 1.01 2.31 -13.36
CA MET A 157 2.26 1.57 -13.60
C MET A 157 2.28 0.92 -14.98
N LEU A 158 1.15 0.39 -15.46
CA LEU A 158 1.05 -0.18 -16.80
C LEU A 158 1.18 0.86 -17.91
N PHE A 159 0.78 2.12 -17.66
CA PHE A 159 0.94 3.22 -18.61
C PHE A 159 2.36 3.80 -18.63
N ASP A 160 3.11 3.71 -17.52
CA ASP A 160 4.49 4.22 -17.42
C ASP A 160 5.51 3.09 -17.20
N GLN A 161 5.88 2.40 -18.28
CA GLN A 161 6.88 1.34 -18.27
C GLN A 161 8.30 1.80 -18.68
N ASN A 162 8.59 3.09 -18.61
CA ASN A 162 9.88 3.62 -19.06
C ASN A 162 11.08 3.18 -18.19
N GLN A 163 10.85 2.97 -16.89
CA GLN A 163 11.90 2.63 -15.92
C GLN A 163 11.71 1.25 -15.26
N ILE A 164 10.47 0.75 -15.27
CA ILE A 164 10.10 -0.52 -14.66
C ILE A 164 9.23 -1.28 -15.66
N SER A 165 9.70 -2.44 -16.11
CA SER A 165 8.93 -3.29 -17.03
C SER A 165 8.02 -4.25 -16.27
N ILE A 166 6.79 -4.44 -16.77
CA ILE A 166 5.79 -5.32 -16.15
C ILE A 166 5.33 -6.34 -17.19
N LYS A 167 5.62 -7.61 -16.95
CA LYS A 167 5.29 -8.71 -17.87
C LYS A 167 3.84 -9.15 -17.77
N ALA A 168 3.30 -9.25 -16.56
CA ALA A 168 1.93 -9.66 -16.31
C ALA A 168 1.32 -8.95 -15.10
N VAL A 169 -0.01 -8.90 -15.06
CA VAL A 169 -0.78 -8.34 -13.94
C VAL A 169 -1.81 -9.36 -13.47
N GLY A 170 -1.87 -9.57 -12.16
CA GLY A 170 -2.93 -10.35 -11.50
C GLY A 170 -3.78 -9.44 -10.63
N LEU A 171 -5.09 -9.45 -10.84
CA LEU A 171 -6.04 -8.63 -10.09
C LEU A 171 -6.86 -9.51 -9.13
N PHE A 172 -6.71 -9.26 -7.83
CA PHE A 172 -7.48 -9.92 -6.77
C PHE A 172 -8.51 -8.93 -6.22
N ASN A 173 -9.79 -9.30 -6.32
CA ASN A 173 -10.92 -8.48 -5.88
C ASN A 173 -10.76 -6.99 -6.24
N PRO A 174 -10.45 -6.63 -7.51
CA PRO A 174 -10.10 -5.27 -7.87
C PRO A 174 -11.27 -4.31 -7.62
N ALA A 175 -10.95 -3.10 -7.16
CA ALA A 175 -11.94 -2.04 -7.06
C ALA A 175 -12.41 -1.65 -8.48
N GLY A 176 -13.71 -1.82 -8.75
CA GLY A 176 -14.29 -1.44 -10.03
C GLY A 176 -14.43 0.08 -10.19
N HIS A 177 -14.68 0.52 -11.42
CA HIS A 177 -15.04 1.92 -11.74
C HIS A 177 -16.43 2.32 -11.23
N ARG A 178 -17.27 1.34 -10.89
CA ARG A 178 -18.61 1.58 -10.34
C ARG A 178 -18.51 1.90 -8.86
N ARG A 179 -19.28 2.89 -8.44
CA ARG A 179 -19.41 3.21 -7.01
C ARG A 179 -19.90 1.98 -6.25
N ILE A 180 -19.17 1.63 -5.19
CA ILE A 180 -19.53 0.54 -4.28
C ILE A 180 -20.94 0.80 -3.73
N MET A 181 -21.80 -0.21 -3.76
CA MET A 181 -23.20 -0.07 -3.32
C MET A 181 -23.32 0.45 -1.88
N ALA A 182 -22.42 0.03 -1.00
CA ALA A 182 -22.32 0.50 0.39
C ALA A 182 -21.97 2.00 0.52
N MET A 183 -21.44 2.63 -0.52
CA MET A 183 -21.16 4.07 -0.56
C MET A 183 -22.33 4.90 -1.11
N ARG A 184 -23.51 4.30 -1.27
CA ARG A 184 -24.74 5.01 -1.63
C ARG A 184 -25.44 5.52 -0.36
N PRO A 185 -26.11 6.69 -0.42
CA PRO A 185 -26.32 7.51 -1.61
C PRO A 185 -25.13 8.42 -1.96
N ALA A 186 -25.00 8.71 -3.26
CA ALA A 186 -23.92 9.48 -3.87
C ALA A 186 -23.70 10.86 -3.24
N TRP A 187 -24.79 11.60 -3.04
CA TRP A 187 -24.76 12.96 -2.54
C TRP A 187 -24.17 13.02 -1.12
N PHE A 188 -24.39 11.99 -0.31
CA PHE A 188 -23.88 11.94 1.07
C PHE A 188 -22.37 11.71 1.07
N THR A 189 -21.90 10.69 0.35
CA THR A 189 -20.46 10.38 0.32
C THR A 189 -19.64 11.48 -0.36
N GLU A 190 -20.12 12.02 -1.49
CA GLU A 190 -19.47 13.15 -2.15
C GLU A 190 -19.53 14.43 -1.32
N GLY A 191 -20.67 14.70 -0.68
CA GLY A 191 -20.85 15.84 0.22
C GLY A 191 -19.87 15.79 1.38
N SER A 192 -19.75 14.64 2.04
CA SER A 192 -18.79 14.42 3.14
C SER A 192 -17.35 14.63 2.70
N VAL A 193 -16.96 14.14 1.50
CA VAL A 193 -15.63 14.38 0.94
C VAL A 193 -15.39 15.88 0.70
N LYS A 194 -16.35 16.59 0.10
CA LYS A 194 -16.24 18.05 -0.16
C LYS A 194 -16.10 18.85 1.14
N VAL A 195 -16.90 18.52 2.16
CA VAL A 195 -16.83 19.16 3.48
C VAL A 195 -15.47 18.87 4.14
N TYR A 196 -14.99 17.63 4.09
CA TYR A 196 -13.67 17.27 4.63
C TYR A 196 -12.49 17.96 3.91
N GLN A 197 -12.63 18.22 2.62
CA GLN A 197 -11.61 18.94 1.86
C GLN A 197 -11.52 20.41 2.25
N ASN A 198 -12.62 21.04 2.68
CA ASN A 198 -12.64 22.41 3.22
C ASN A 198 -11.96 22.48 4.61
N LYS A 199 -11.23 23.56 4.91
CA LYS A 199 -10.53 23.72 6.20
C LYS A 199 -11.50 23.70 7.39
N LEU A 200 -12.62 24.43 7.30
CA LEU A 200 -13.62 24.52 8.36
C LEU A 200 -14.36 23.19 8.54
N GLY A 201 -14.80 22.58 7.43
CA GLY A 201 -15.44 21.26 7.48
C GLY A 201 -14.52 20.19 8.07
N ARG A 202 -13.22 20.19 7.73
CA ARG A 202 -12.24 19.29 8.33
C ARG A 202 -12.08 19.49 9.83
N PHE A 203 -12.13 20.74 10.30
CA PHE A 203 -12.08 21.04 11.73
C PHE A 203 -13.30 20.45 12.45
N ILE A 204 -14.50 20.66 11.89
CA ILE A 204 -15.75 20.08 12.41
C ILE A 204 -15.65 18.54 12.45
N TYR A 205 -15.22 17.90 11.36
CA TYR A 205 -15.03 16.44 11.33
C TYR A 205 -14.04 15.94 12.39
N LYS A 206 -12.98 16.68 12.70
CA LYS A 206 -12.00 16.27 13.72
C LYS A 206 -12.53 16.39 15.14
N VAL A 207 -13.30 17.44 15.42
CA VAL A 207 -13.88 17.69 16.75
C VAL A 207 -15.01 16.69 17.01
N PHE A 208 -15.94 16.56 16.06
CA PHE A 208 -17.14 15.74 16.25
C PHE A 208 -16.96 14.27 15.87
N GLY A 209 -16.05 13.96 14.93
CA GLY A 209 -15.81 12.59 14.49
C GLY A 209 -15.28 11.67 15.59
N ARG A 210 -14.47 12.20 16.52
CA ARG A 210 -13.99 11.44 17.68
C ARG A 210 -15.13 11.05 18.61
N SER A 211 -16.09 11.95 18.83
CA SER A 211 -17.28 11.69 19.64
C SER A 211 -18.22 10.72 18.93
N PHE A 212 -18.40 10.86 17.62
CA PHE A 212 -19.23 9.96 16.82
C PHE A 212 -18.70 8.52 16.83
N ILE A 213 -17.40 8.31 16.60
CA ILE A 213 -16.78 6.98 16.62
C ILE A 213 -16.89 6.33 18.01
N LYS A 214 -16.74 7.11 19.09
CA LYS A 214 -16.95 6.63 20.46
C LYS A 214 -18.40 6.20 20.73
N VAL A 215 -19.37 6.89 20.13
CA VAL A 215 -20.80 6.60 20.31
C VAL A 215 -21.26 5.43 19.44
N THR A 216 -20.71 5.26 18.24
CA THR A 216 -21.11 4.20 17.31
C THR A 216 -20.34 2.88 17.47
N ASN A 217 -19.42 2.80 18.46
CA ASN A 217 -18.60 1.62 18.75
C ASN A 217 -17.90 1.01 17.52
N THR A 218 -17.63 1.84 16.52
CA THR A 218 -16.98 1.42 15.27
C THR A 218 -15.47 1.55 15.50
N VAL A 219 -14.91 0.56 16.20
CA VAL A 219 -13.46 0.48 16.46
C VAL A 219 -12.77 0.17 15.14
N MET A 220 -11.77 0.99 14.81
CA MET A 220 -10.84 0.80 13.69
C MET A 220 -9.70 -0.09 14.14
#